data_AF-A0A7C6X1A8-F1
#
_entry.id   AF-A0A7C6X1A8-F1
#
_cell.length_a   1.000
_cell.length_b   1.000
_cell.length_c   1.000
_cell.angle_alpha   90.00
_cell.angle_beta   90.00
_cell.angle_gamma   90.00
#
_symmetry.space_group_name_H-M   'P 1'
#
loop_
_entity.id
_entity.type
_entity.pdbx_description
1 polymer ?
#
loop_
_entity_poly.entity_id
_entity_poly.type
_entity_poly.pdbx_seq_one_letter_code
_entity_poly.pdbx_strand_id
1 'polypeptide(L)'
;MSKIKLFAGILCIAMLLALMPATALASGTITDVGTAAELRAALENDAGAHVRLTKDITFTTASAADRDVGVYLGKGCYTIDLNGKTLKYSYRTGGEFSDKGVPVNSARAKLLVINGPGTMLGGTHGLEQVDQFGTLVVKGGTFKGVMGYGIRMIGGLAYINGGTISGNFGGIEHEDGIVVLNGGDIKSVRQTNLMPPQKRGLVRDGVFTGKTVLEDVVLSADDLTIAQGSSMRIIR
;
A
#
# COMPACT_ATOMS: atom_id res chain seq x y z
N MET A 1 36.44 33.24 -23.68
CA MET A 1 35.65 33.35 -22.42
C MET A 1 36.59 33.18 -21.25
N SER A 2 36.68 34.18 -20.35
CA SER A 2 37.70 34.17 -19.28
C SER A 2 37.50 32.99 -18.33
N LYS A 3 38.60 32.34 -17.94
CA LYS A 3 38.64 31.13 -17.10
C LYS A 3 37.77 31.24 -15.84
N ILE A 4 37.60 32.45 -15.31
CA ILE A 4 36.75 32.79 -14.16
C ILE A 4 35.27 32.48 -14.41
N LYS A 5 34.75 32.73 -15.61
CA LYS A 5 33.34 32.44 -15.96
C LYS A 5 33.07 30.93 -16.07
N LEU A 6 34.10 30.14 -16.43
CA LEU A 6 34.02 28.68 -16.48
C LEU A 6 33.98 28.08 -15.07
N PHE A 7 34.83 28.56 -14.16
CA PHE A 7 34.84 28.10 -12.76
C PHE A 7 33.57 28.48 -12.00
N ALA A 8 33.04 29.69 -12.23
CA ALA A 8 31.77 30.11 -11.63
C ALA A 8 30.59 29.23 -12.11
N GLY A 9 30.57 28.88 -13.41
CA GLY A 9 29.55 27.97 -13.97
C GLY A 9 29.60 26.57 -13.35
N ILE A 10 30.80 25.99 -13.19
CA ILE A 10 30.97 24.66 -12.58
C ILE A 10 30.55 24.68 -11.10
N LEU A 11 30.89 25.74 -10.36
CA LEU A 11 30.51 25.88 -8.95
C LEU A 11 29.00 26.03 -8.77
N CYS A 12 28.33 26.81 -9.62
CA CYS A 12 26.87 26.93 -9.60
C CYS A 12 26.17 25.60 -9.92
N ILE A 13 26.69 24.81 -10.87
CA ILE A 13 26.14 23.49 -11.19
C ILE A 13 26.34 22.51 -10.02
N ALA A 14 27.51 22.54 -9.36
CA ALA A 14 27.77 21.70 -8.19
C ALA A 14 26.86 22.06 -7.00
N MET A 15 26.60 23.36 -6.78
CA MET A 15 25.65 23.80 -5.76
C MET A 15 24.20 23.43 -6.10
N LEU A 16 23.80 23.52 -7.36
CA LEU A 16 22.48 23.07 -7.83
C LEU A 16 22.29 21.55 -7.68
N LEU A 17 23.34 20.75 -7.89
CA LEU A 17 23.34 19.31 -7.64
C LEU A 17 23.27 18.97 -6.15
N ALA A 18 23.87 19.79 -5.27
CA ALA A 18 23.78 19.64 -3.82
C ALA A 18 22.44 20.11 -3.23
N LEU A 19 21.68 20.92 -3.98
CA LEU A 19 20.35 21.42 -3.62
C LEU A 19 19.21 20.55 -4.18
N MET A 20 19.52 19.55 -5.01
CA MET A 20 18.53 18.51 -5.29
C MET A 20 18.19 17.84 -3.96
N PRO A 21 16.90 17.71 -3.60
CA PRO A 21 16.53 16.96 -2.42
C PRO A 21 17.12 15.57 -2.60
N ALA A 22 18.11 15.25 -1.79
CA ALA A 22 18.47 13.87 -1.52
C ALA A 22 17.22 13.29 -0.86
N THR A 23 16.29 12.80 -1.69
CA THR A 23 15.45 11.70 -1.27
C THR A 23 16.45 10.62 -0.92
N ALA A 24 16.79 10.55 0.35
CA ALA A 24 17.37 9.39 0.96
C ALA A 24 16.32 8.28 0.79
N LEU A 25 16.24 7.73 -0.42
CA LEU A 25 15.82 6.37 -0.63
C LEU A 25 16.76 5.58 0.28
N ALA A 26 16.19 5.02 1.34
CA ALA A 26 16.91 4.13 2.23
C ALA A 26 17.77 3.21 1.35
N SER A 27 19.08 3.27 1.61
CA SER A 27 20.11 2.48 0.94
C SER A 27 19.57 1.08 0.62
N GLY A 28 19.66 0.69 -0.65
CA GLY A 28 19.04 -0.45 -1.33
C GLY A 28 19.41 -1.85 -0.83
N THR A 29 19.41 -2.06 0.48
CA THR A 29 19.56 -3.37 1.11
C THR A 29 18.20 -4.02 1.19
N ILE A 30 18.06 -5.15 0.50
CA ILE A 30 16.89 -6.01 0.59
C ILE A 30 17.14 -6.98 1.75
N THR A 31 16.26 -6.97 2.74
CA THR A 31 16.30 -7.89 3.87
C THR A 31 15.52 -9.15 3.53
N ASP A 32 16.22 -10.27 3.38
CA ASP A 32 15.58 -11.57 3.21
C ASP A 32 14.94 -12.04 4.52
N VAL A 33 13.66 -12.40 4.48
CA VAL A 33 12.89 -12.85 5.65
C VAL A 33 12.20 -14.18 5.34
N GLY A 34 12.25 -15.12 6.28
CA GLY A 34 11.70 -16.47 6.13
C GLY A 34 10.72 -16.87 7.23
N THR A 35 10.53 -16.03 8.25
CA THR A 35 9.69 -16.28 9.41
C THR A 35 8.85 -15.06 9.80
N ALA A 36 7.76 -15.30 10.54
CA ALA A 36 6.91 -14.22 11.05
C ALA A 36 7.67 -13.24 11.97
N ALA A 37 8.58 -13.75 12.81
CA ALA A 37 9.37 -12.92 13.71
C ALA A 37 10.34 -11.99 12.96
N GLU A 38 11.05 -12.50 11.95
CA GLU A 38 11.94 -11.70 11.09
C GLU A 38 11.14 -10.64 10.33
N LEU A 39 9.99 -11.01 9.77
CA LEU A 39 9.12 -10.10 9.03
C LEU A 39 8.61 -8.96 9.94
N ARG A 40 8.14 -9.27 11.15
CA ARG A 40 7.69 -8.26 12.11
C ARG A 40 8.81 -7.34 12.56
N ALA A 41 9.97 -7.88 12.92
CA ALA A 41 11.13 -7.07 13.30
C ALA A 41 11.53 -6.07 12.19
N ALA A 42 11.45 -6.50 10.93
CA ALA A 42 11.78 -5.66 9.78
C ALA A 42 10.71 -4.60 9.45
N LEU A 43 9.44 -4.82 9.78
CA LEU A 43 8.33 -4.00 9.31
C LEU A 43 7.66 -3.12 10.39
N GLU A 44 7.73 -3.49 11.67
CA GLU A 44 7.09 -2.76 12.77
C GLU A 44 7.94 -1.56 13.28
N ASN A 45 9.15 -1.36 12.75
CA ASN A 45 10.00 -0.20 13.07
C ASN A 45 9.62 1.03 12.25
N ASP A 46 9.90 2.25 12.73
CA ASP A 46 9.56 3.50 12.03
C ASP A 46 10.52 3.90 10.89
N ALA A 47 11.62 3.16 10.67
CA ALA A 47 12.64 3.53 9.69
C ALA A 47 12.25 3.21 8.24
N GLY A 48 11.32 2.27 8.05
CA GLY A 48 11.04 1.69 6.74
C GLY A 48 11.96 0.51 6.44
N ALA A 49 11.54 -0.35 5.51
CA ALA A 49 12.34 -1.50 5.10
C ALA A 49 11.95 -1.99 3.70
N HIS A 50 12.92 -2.56 2.99
CA HIS A 50 12.67 -3.37 1.80
C HIS A 50 12.91 -4.83 2.17
N VAL A 51 11.84 -5.62 2.24
CA VAL A 51 11.92 -7.06 2.57
C VAL A 51 11.63 -7.93 1.36
N ARG A 52 12.27 -9.09 1.28
CA ARG A 52 11.96 -10.14 0.31
C ARG A 52 11.66 -11.44 1.02
N LEU A 53 10.55 -12.08 0.64
CA LEU A 53 10.18 -13.36 1.21
C LEU A 53 11.04 -14.49 0.64
N THR A 54 11.61 -15.30 1.52
CA THR A 54 12.37 -16.50 1.15
C THR A 54 11.55 -17.78 1.33
N LYS A 55 10.50 -17.72 2.17
CA LYS A 55 9.59 -18.83 2.49
C LYS A 55 8.15 -18.32 2.57
N ASP A 56 7.21 -19.25 2.48
CA ASP A 56 5.83 -18.96 2.87
C ASP A 56 5.79 -18.72 4.39
N ILE A 57 5.10 -17.67 4.80
CA ILE A 57 4.94 -17.28 6.20
C ILE A 57 3.44 -17.36 6.53
N THR A 58 3.12 -18.18 7.52
CA THR A 58 1.76 -18.24 8.10
C THR A 58 1.80 -17.70 9.51
N PHE A 59 1.03 -16.66 9.77
CA PHE A 59 0.81 -16.13 11.10
C PHE A 59 -0.15 -17.03 11.89
N THR A 60 0.19 -17.22 13.16
CA THR A 60 -0.69 -17.70 14.23
C THR A 60 -0.86 -16.60 15.26
N THR A 61 -1.80 -16.74 16.20
CA THR A 61 -1.96 -15.81 17.33
C THR A 61 -0.69 -15.62 18.16
N ALA A 62 0.18 -16.63 18.24
CA ALA A 62 1.44 -16.54 18.98
C ALA A 62 2.52 -15.74 18.24
N SER A 63 2.43 -15.63 16.92
CA SER A 63 3.44 -14.95 16.08
C SER A 63 2.98 -13.59 15.55
N ALA A 64 1.66 -13.37 15.48
CA ALA A 64 1.05 -12.15 14.96
C ALA A 64 1.23 -10.97 15.92
N ALA A 65 1.07 -9.75 15.40
CA ALA A 65 1.11 -8.53 16.19
C ALA A 65 -0.02 -8.49 17.23
N ASP A 66 -1.21 -8.94 16.82
CA ASP A 66 -2.32 -9.20 17.72
C ASP A 66 -3.25 -10.31 17.17
N ARG A 67 -4.45 -10.42 17.75
CA ARG A 67 -5.46 -11.43 17.38
C ARG A 67 -5.93 -11.31 15.92
N ASP A 68 -5.95 -10.10 15.37
CA ASP A 68 -6.59 -9.79 14.09
C ASP A 68 -5.57 -9.40 13.00
N VAL A 69 -4.36 -8.98 13.38
CA VAL A 69 -3.31 -8.50 12.44
C VAL A 69 -1.97 -9.20 12.63
N GLY A 70 -1.40 -9.69 11.51
CA GLY A 70 -0.10 -10.33 11.46
C GLY A 70 1.06 -9.36 11.72
N VAL A 71 1.05 -8.21 11.03
CA VAL A 71 2.05 -7.14 11.16
C VAL A 71 1.37 -5.77 11.02
N TYR A 72 1.69 -4.83 11.91
CA TYR A 72 1.40 -3.40 11.73
C TYR A 72 2.66 -2.67 11.27
N LEU A 73 2.61 -2.00 10.12
CA LEU A 73 3.77 -1.24 9.67
C LEU A 73 4.03 -0.01 10.56
N GLY A 74 5.30 0.34 10.75
CA GLY A 74 5.67 1.62 11.37
C GLY A 74 5.40 2.82 10.44
N LYS A 75 5.93 3.99 10.79
CA LYS A 75 5.73 5.26 10.05
C LYS A 75 6.60 5.44 8.80
N GLY A 76 7.41 4.44 8.47
CA GLY A 76 8.39 4.51 7.38
C GLY A 76 7.79 4.31 6.00
N CYS A 77 8.68 4.10 5.03
CA CYS A 77 8.35 3.65 3.68
C CYS A 77 8.79 2.19 3.53
N TYR A 78 7.89 1.31 3.11
CA TYR A 78 8.14 -0.13 3.05
C TYR A 78 7.97 -0.67 1.64
N THR A 79 8.77 -1.68 1.31
CA THR A 79 8.57 -2.53 0.14
C THR A 79 8.56 -3.97 0.58
N ILE A 80 7.54 -4.73 0.16
CA ILE A 80 7.45 -6.17 0.37
C ILE A 80 7.50 -6.85 -1.01
N ASP A 81 8.61 -7.52 -1.30
CA ASP A 81 8.74 -8.40 -2.46
C ASP A 81 8.22 -9.79 -2.09
N LEU A 82 7.05 -10.16 -2.63
CA LEU A 82 6.41 -11.44 -2.32
C LEU A 82 7.20 -12.64 -2.85
N ASN A 83 7.98 -12.47 -3.93
CA ASN A 83 8.93 -13.46 -4.45
C ASN A 83 8.34 -14.88 -4.67
N GLY A 84 7.11 -14.93 -5.18
CA GLY A 84 6.35 -16.16 -5.41
C GLY A 84 5.87 -16.86 -4.13
N LYS A 85 6.03 -16.24 -2.96
CA LYS A 85 5.66 -16.79 -1.64
C LYS A 85 4.33 -16.27 -1.16
N THR A 86 3.82 -16.95 -0.14
CA THR A 86 2.56 -16.62 0.53
C THR A 86 2.80 -16.00 1.90
N LEU A 87 2.20 -14.83 2.14
CA LEU A 87 1.94 -14.29 3.47
C LEU A 87 0.50 -14.58 3.84
N LYS A 88 0.30 -15.35 4.90
CA LYS A 88 -1.03 -15.84 5.27
C LYS A 88 -1.34 -15.51 6.71
N TYR A 89 -2.52 -14.96 6.97
CA TYR A 89 -3.13 -14.95 8.29
C TYR A 89 -4.59 -15.38 8.18
N SER A 90 -4.77 -16.69 8.05
CA SER A 90 -6.08 -17.33 7.99
C SER A 90 -5.88 -18.77 8.41
N TYR A 91 -6.31 -19.15 9.59
CA TYR A 91 -6.17 -20.54 10.05
C TYR A 91 -7.52 -21.11 10.49
N ARG A 92 -7.70 -22.41 10.25
CA ARG A 92 -8.80 -23.21 10.78
C ARG A 92 -8.21 -24.17 11.79
N THR A 93 -8.42 -23.95 13.08
CA THR A 93 -8.06 -24.94 14.10
C THR A 93 -9.12 -24.96 15.21
N GLY A 94 -9.62 -26.14 15.57
CA GLY A 94 -10.34 -26.36 16.83
C GLY A 94 -11.75 -25.78 16.98
N GLY A 95 -12.42 -25.34 15.91
CA GLY A 95 -13.79 -24.81 15.99
C GLY A 95 -13.89 -23.32 16.34
N GLU A 96 -12.77 -22.66 16.67
CA GLU A 96 -12.66 -21.20 16.66
C GLU A 96 -12.10 -20.76 15.31
N PHE A 97 -12.93 -20.07 14.53
CA PHE A 97 -12.49 -19.39 13.33
C PHE A 97 -11.68 -18.15 13.74
N SER A 98 -10.41 -18.02 13.34
CA SER A 98 -9.81 -16.68 13.21
C SER A 98 -10.20 -16.14 11.83
N ASP A 99 -11.49 -15.87 11.68
CA ASP A 99 -12.12 -15.41 10.45
C ASP A 99 -11.66 -14.02 10.01
N LYS A 100 -10.89 -13.31 10.84
CA LYS A 100 -10.56 -11.89 10.67
C LYS A 100 -9.09 -11.57 10.46
N GLY A 101 -8.21 -12.57 10.40
CA GLY A 101 -6.78 -12.34 10.26
C GLY A 101 -6.42 -11.57 8.99
N VAL A 102 -5.65 -10.50 9.12
CA VAL A 102 -5.04 -9.77 7.99
C VAL A 102 -3.52 -9.93 8.08
N PRO A 103 -2.84 -10.44 7.03
CA PRO A 103 -1.39 -10.64 7.08
C PRO A 103 -0.60 -9.36 7.36
N VAL A 104 -1.01 -8.25 6.75
CA VAL A 104 -0.37 -6.93 6.87
C VAL A 104 -1.42 -5.84 6.94
N ASN A 105 -1.27 -4.93 7.89
CA ASN A 105 -2.01 -3.68 7.98
C ASN A 105 -1.01 -2.52 7.88
N SER A 106 -1.27 -1.57 6.99
CA SER A 106 -0.33 -0.48 6.74
C SER A 106 -0.19 0.50 7.90
N ALA A 107 -1.10 0.46 8.88
CA ALA A 107 -1.09 1.27 10.09
C ALA A 107 -0.80 2.75 9.83
N ARG A 108 0.44 3.21 9.99
CA ARG A 108 0.88 4.60 9.80
C ARG A 108 1.96 4.75 8.73
N ALA A 109 2.13 3.76 7.88
CA ALA A 109 3.14 3.78 6.83
C ALA A 109 2.84 4.90 5.83
N LYS A 110 3.85 5.72 5.57
CA LYS A 110 3.78 6.77 4.54
C LYS A 110 3.66 6.17 3.15
N LEU A 111 4.37 5.06 2.92
CA LEU A 111 4.36 4.32 1.67
C LEU A 111 4.46 2.82 1.95
N LEU A 112 3.62 2.03 1.32
CA LEU A 112 3.76 0.58 1.21
C LEU A 112 3.75 0.20 -0.27
N VAL A 113 4.81 -0.46 -0.74
CA VAL A 113 4.89 -1.03 -2.07
C VAL A 113 4.84 -2.56 -1.97
N ILE A 114 3.94 -3.21 -2.69
CA ILE A 114 3.90 -4.66 -2.85
C ILE A 114 4.36 -5.04 -4.26
N ASN A 115 5.39 -5.88 -4.34
CA ASN A 115 6.07 -6.25 -5.58
C ASN A 115 6.04 -7.77 -5.84
N GLY A 116 6.14 -8.09 -7.13
CA GLY A 116 6.39 -9.45 -7.62
C GLY A 116 5.19 -10.40 -7.51
N PRO A 117 5.30 -11.60 -8.09
CA PRO A 117 4.30 -12.64 -7.91
C PRO A 117 4.31 -13.15 -6.46
N GLY A 118 3.23 -13.80 -6.02
CA GLY A 118 3.05 -14.32 -4.67
C GLY A 118 1.64 -14.06 -4.18
N THR A 119 1.35 -14.38 -2.91
CA THR A 119 -0.01 -14.28 -2.37
C THR A 119 -0.04 -13.63 -0.99
N MET A 120 -0.94 -12.68 -0.77
CA MET A 120 -1.36 -12.23 0.56
C MET A 120 -2.77 -12.76 0.82
N LEU A 121 -2.89 -13.69 1.78
CA LEU A 121 -4.13 -14.41 2.09
C LEU A 121 -4.58 -14.16 3.52
N GLY A 122 -5.65 -13.40 3.71
CA GLY A 122 -6.26 -13.19 5.02
C GLY A 122 -7.64 -13.82 5.15
N GLY A 123 -8.12 -13.87 6.39
CA GLY A 123 -9.49 -14.25 6.73
C GLY A 123 -10.49 -13.26 6.13
N THR A 124 -10.47 -12.01 6.61
CA THR A 124 -11.29 -10.90 6.09
C THR A 124 -10.66 -10.25 4.88
N HIS A 125 -9.39 -9.82 5.00
CA HIS A 125 -8.67 -9.06 3.98
C HIS A 125 -7.28 -9.61 3.71
N GLY A 126 -6.87 -9.67 2.45
CA GLY A 126 -5.48 -10.00 2.10
C GLY A 126 -4.49 -8.91 2.52
N LEU A 127 -4.93 -7.65 2.52
CA LEU A 127 -4.15 -6.48 2.93
C LEU A 127 -5.09 -5.35 3.36
N GLU A 128 -4.70 -4.56 4.36
CA GLU A 128 -5.41 -3.34 4.75
C GLU A 128 -4.53 -2.10 4.60
N GLN A 129 -5.04 -1.09 3.91
CA GLN A 129 -4.47 0.27 3.86
C GLN A 129 -5.34 1.20 4.70
N VAL A 130 -4.75 1.77 5.75
CA VAL A 130 -5.52 2.46 6.81
C VAL A 130 -5.19 3.94 6.91
N ASP A 131 -3.92 4.33 6.87
CA ASP A 131 -3.54 5.72 7.09
C ASP A 131 -4.11 6.65 6.01
N GLN A 132 -4.76 7.74 6.45
CA GLN A 132 -5.32 8.75 5.56
C GLN A 132 -4.24 9.53 4.79
N PHE A 133 -3.00 9.50 5.27
CA PHE A 133 -1.84 10.13 4.64
C PHE A 133 -0.90 9.12 3.96
N GLY A 134 -1.20 7.82 4.08
CA GLY A 134 -0.39 6.76 3.52
C GLY A 134 -0.69 6.51 2.05
N THR A 135 0.30 5.99 1.34
CA THR A 135 0.15 5.51 -0.04
C THR A 135 0.43 4.01 -0.12
N LEU A 136 -0.49 3.24 -0.70
CA LEU A 136 -0.27 1.87 -1.12
C LEU A 136 0.01 1.83 -2.63
N VAL A 137 1.03 1.07 -3.05
CA VAL A 137 1.31 0.78 -4.46
C VAL A 137 1.38 -0.74 -4.64
N VAL A 138 0.44 -1.30 -5.39
CA VAL A 138 0.42 -2.73 -5.74
C VAL A 138 0.92 -2.89 -7.16
N LYS A 139 2.08 -3.54 -7.34
CA LYS A 139 2.67 -3.82 -8.67
C LYS A 139 2.40 -5.24 -9.18
N GLY A 140 1.91 -6.14 -8.34
CA GLY A 140 1.66 -7.53 -8.68
C GLY A 140 1.26 -8.38 -7.46
N GLY A 141 1.09 -9.68 -7.69
CA GLY A 141 0.70 -10.65 -6.66
C GLY A 141 -0.80 -10.92 -6.61
N THR A 142 -1.20 -11.82 -5.71
CA THR A 142 -2.60 -12.20 -5.47
C THR A 142 -3.01 -11.74 -4.08
N PHE A 143 -4.09 -10.99 -3.97
CA PHE A 143 -4.65 -10.52 -2.70
C PHE A 143 -6.01 -11.17 -2.50
N LYS A 144 -6.14 -11.92 -1.40
CA LYS A 144 -7.36 -12.68 -1.13
C LYS A 144 -7.81 -12.58 0.31
N GLY A 145 -9.03 -12.07 0.50
CA GLY A 145 -9.82 -12.29 1.70
C GLY A 145 -10.68 -13.53 1.52
N VAL A 146 -10.52 -14.53 2.39
CA VAL A 146 -11.29 -15.78 2.32
C VAL A 146 -12.79 -15.52 2.53
N MET A 147 -13.14 -14.64 3.46
CA MET A 147 -14.51 -14.28 3.80
C MET A 147 -14.89 -12.85 3.41
N GLY A 148 -13.92 -11.94 3.24
CA GLY A 148 -14.17 -10.55 2.89
C GLY A 148 -13.71 -10.19 1.48
N TYR A 149 -12.87 -9.16 1.41
CA TYR A 149 -12.34 -8.57 0.18
C TYR A 149 -10.84 -8.86 0.02
N GLY A 150 -10.29 -8.72 -1.18
CA GLY A 150 -8.86 -8.83 -1.39
C GLY A 150 -8.07 -7.75 -0.65
N ILE A 151 -8.48 -6.49 -0.80
CA ILE A 151 -7.88 -5.32 -0.13
C ILE A 151 -8.99 -4.50 0.53
N ARG A 152 -8.72 -3.96 1.72
CA ARG A 152 -9.54 -2.95 2.36
C ARG A 152 -8.84 -1.59 2.34
N MET A 153 -9.56 -0.56 1.93
CA MET A 153 -9.11 0.82 1.85
C MET A 153 -9.91 1.69 2.82
N ILE A 154 -9.26 2.12 3.90
CA ILE A 154 -9.86 2.95 4.97
C ILE A 154 -9.28 4.37 4.98
N GLY A 155 -8.32 4.66 4.10
CA GLY A 155 -7.71 5.99 4.00
C GLY A 155 -6.62 6.08 2.94
N GLY A 156 -6.21 7.30 2.64
CA GLY A 156 -5.02 7.57 1.84
C GLY A 156 -5.22 7.29 0.37
N LEU A 157 -4.14 6.88 -0.28
CA LEU A 157 -4.11 6.58 -1.72
C LEU A 157 -3.75 5.10 -1.93
N ALA A 158 -4.38 4.45 -2.89
CA ALA A 158 -3.93 3.17 -3.40
C ALA A 158 -3.81 3.19 -4.92
N TYR A 159 -2.62 2.88 -5.42
CA TYR A 159 -2.35 2.64 -6.83
C TYR A 159 -2.31 1.14 -7.09
N ILE A 160 -3.31 0.64 -7.80
CA ILE A 160 -3.38 -0.74 -8.24
C ILE A 160 -2.88 -0.81 -9.68
N ASN A 161 -1.60 -1.17 -9.82
CA ASN A 161 -0.92 -1.22 -11.12
C ASN A 161 -0.87 -2.63 -11.72
N GLY A 162 -1.18 -3.67 -10.94
CA GLY A 162 -1.17 -5.06 -11.39
C GLY A 162 -1.60 -6.05 -10.32
N GLY A 163 -1.59 -7.34 -10.66
CA GLY A 163 -1.96 -8.45 -9.76
C GLY A 163 -3.41 -8.89 -9.90
N THR A 164 -3.82 -9.82 -9.04
CA THR A 164 -5.19 -10.35 -8.95
C THR A 164 -5.76 -10.05 -7.58
N ILE A 165 -6.85 -9.30 -7.52
CA ILE A 165 -7.46 -8.85 -6.26
C ILE A 165 -8.88 -9.40 -6.19
N SER A 166 -9.09 -10.32 -5.26
CA SER A 166 -10.35 -11.06 -5.14
C SER A 166 -10.69 -11.38 -3.70
N GLY A 167 -11.95 -11.68 -3.45
CA GLY A 167 -12.45 -12.07 -2.15
C GLY A 167 -13.85 -12.63 -2.30
N ASN A 168 -14.42 -13.13 -1.22
CA ASN A 168 -15.78 -13.63 -1.24
C ASN A 168 -16.77 -12.53 -1.65
N PHE A 169 -16.65 -11.33 -1.04
CA PHE A 169 -17.57 -10.21 -1.26
C PHE A 169 -17.14 -9.22 -2.35
N GLY A 170 -15.90 -9.29 -2.83
CA GLY A 170 -15.38 -8.44 -3.89
C GLY A 170 -13.86 -8.37 -3.93
N GLY A 171 -13.32 -7.54 -4.81
CA GLY A 171 -11.88 -7.29 -4.88
C GLY A 171 -11.43 -6.28 -3.83
N ILE A 172 -11.99 -5.07 -3.86
CA ILE A 172 -11.60 -3.96 -2.98
C ILE A 172 -12.82 -3.48 -2.19
N GLU A 173 -12.70 -3.44 -0.87
CA GLU A 173 -13.62 -2.72 0.01
C GLU A 173 -13.13 -1.28 0.15
N HIS A 174 -13.89 -0.33 -0.39
CA HIS A 174 -13.52 1.07 -0.47
C HIS A 174 -14.33 1.89 0.54
N GLU A 175 -13.81 1.97 1.77
CA GLU A 175 -14.40 2.69 2.89
C GLU A 175 -13.98 4.15 2.95
N ASP A 176 -12.76 4.49 2.54
CA ASP A 176 -12.33 5.89 2.40
C ASP A 176 -11.12 6.02 1.48
N GLY A 177 -10.67 7.25 1.25
CA GLY A 177 -9.49 7.57 0.45
C GLY A 177 -9.73 7.43 -1.05
N ILE A 178 -8.64 7.36 -1.81
CA ILE A 178 -8.68 7.28 -3.27
C ILE A 178 -8.04 5.98 -3.76
N VAL A 179 -8.76 5.27 -4.62
CA VAL A 179 -8.26 4.10 -5.33
C VAL A 179 -8.04 4.47 -6.79
N VAL A 180 -6.84 4.21 -7.30
CA VAL A 180 -6.45 4.41 -8.69
C VAL A 180 -6.20 3.05 -9.32
N LEU A 181 -7.00 2.71 -10.33
CA LEU A 181 -6.91 1.44 -11.04
C LEU A 181 -6.22 1.65 -12.38
N ASN A 182 -4.93 1.27 -12.43
CA ASN A 182 -4.10 1.35 -13.63
C ASN A 182 -3.89 -0.02 -14.31
N GLY A 183 -4.26 -1.11 -13.63
CA GLY A 183 -4.17 -2.46 -14.17
C GLY A 183 -4.61 -3.54 -13.18
N GLY A 184 -4.30 -4.79 -13.52
CA GLY A 184 -4.64 -5.97 -12.72
C GLY A 184 -6.05 -6.52 -12.99
N ASP A 185 -6.30 -7.71 -12.44
CA ASP A 185 -7.61 -8.39 -12.46
C ASP A 185 -8.29 -8.17 -11.10
N ILE A 186 -9.32 -7.31 -11.09
CA ILE A 186 -10.02 -6.90 -9.86
C ILE A 186 -11.46 -7.37 -9.94
N LYS A 187 -11.86 -8.30 -9.07
CA LYS A 187 -13.22 -8.88 -9.07
C LYS A 187 -14.32 -7.82 -9.03
N SER A 188 -14.17 -6.83 -8.14
CA SER A 188 -15.06 -5.67 -8.04
C SER A 188 -14.47 -4.64 -7.06
N VAL A 189 -14.90 -3.38 -7.16
CA VAL A 189 -14.67 -2.37 -6.13
C VAL A 189 -16.03 -2.03 -5.52
N ARG A 190 -16.17 -2.20 -4.20
CA ARG A 190 -17.40 -1.87 -3.49
C ARG A 190 -17.16 -0.67 -2.59
N GLN A 191 -17.88 0.41 -2.85
CA GLN A 191 -17.93 1.55 -1.96
C GLN A 191 -18.96 1.29 -0.87
N THR A 192 -18.51 1.22 0.38
CA THR A 192 -19.35 0.83 1.54
C THR A 192 -20.11 2.03 2.06
N ASN A 193 -21.44 2.09 2.03
CA ASN A 193 -22.16 3.29 2.48
C ASN A 193 -22.05 3.48 4.00
N LEU A 194 -21.02 4.19 4.45
CA LEU A 194 -20.79 4.60 5.84
C LEU A 194 -21.32 6.02 6.01
N MET A 195 -21.93 6.29 7.17
CA MET A 195 -22.37 7.62 7.57
C MET A 195 -21.43 8.16 8.68
N PRO A 196 -20.94 9.40 8.58
CA PRO A 196 -21.18 10.39 7.51
C PRO A 196 -20.45 10.07 6.19
N PRO A 197 -20.80 10.74 5.07
CA PRO A 197 -20.18 10.50 3.77
C PRO A 197 -18.65 10.62 3.85
N GLN A 198 -17.96 9.57 3.40
CA GLN A 198 -16.49 9.47 3.45
C GLN A 198 -15.85 10.15 2.23
N LYS A 199 -14.58 10.57 2.36
CA LYS A 199 -13.80 11.32 1.34
C LYS A 199 -13.32 10.39 0.21
N ARG A 200 -14.24 9.85 -0.59
CA ARG A 200 -13.92 8.79 -1.57
C ARG A 200 -13.70 9.27 -2.98
N GLY A 201 -12.66 8.73 -3.60
CA GLY A 201 -12.39 8.85 -5.03
C GLY A 201 -12.05 7.50 -5.66
N LEU A 202 -12.63 7.20 -6.81
CA LEU A 202 -12.21 6.07 -7.63
C LEU A 202 -11.77 6.61 -8.98
N VAL A 203 -10.52 6.36 -9.34
CA VAL A 203 -9.99 6.60 -10.68
C VAL A 203 -9.95 5.27 -11.42
N ARG A 204 -10.67 5.19 -12.53
CA ARG A 204 -10.67 4.04 -13.44
C ARG A 204 -10.59 4.58 -14.86
N ASP A 205 -9.67 4.05 -15.65
CA ASP A 205 -9.46 4.44 -17.06
C ASP A 205 -9.27 5.96 -17.23
N GLY A 206 -8.51 6.58 -16.32
CA GLY A 206 -8.27 8.03 -16.31
C GLY A 206 -9.44 8.89 -15.84
N VAL A 207 -10.58 8.29 -15.46
CA VAL A 207 -11.77 9.02 -15.02
C VAL A 207 -11.93 8.92 -13.50
N PHE A 208 -11.88 10.07 -12.83
CA PHE A 208 -12.19 10.22 -11.42
C PHE A 208 -13.70 10.29 -11.20
N THR A 209 -14.19 9.46 -10.27
CA THR A 209 -15.57 9.48 -9.76
C THR A 209 -15.57 9.58 -8.24
N GLY A 210 -16.53 10.32 -7.68
CA GLY A 210 -16.70 10.48 -6.24
C GLY A 210 -16.50 11.91 -5.74
N LYS A 211 -16.42 12.08 -4.42
CA LYS A 211 -16.24 13.37 -3.75
C LYS A 211 -15.18 13.22 -2.68
N THR A 212 -14.05 13.90 -2.85
CA THR A 212 -12.92 13.74 -1.93
C THR A 212 -12.25 15.08 -1.61
N VAL A 213 -11.45 15.05 -0.55
CA VAL A 213 -10.56 16.13 -0.14
C VAL A 213 -9.15 15.55 -0.09
N LEU A 214 -8.26 16.09 -0.92
CA LEU A 214 -6.83 15.81 -0.86
C LEU A 214 -6.21 16.69 0.22
N GLU A 215 -5.62 16.05 1.23
CA GLU A 215 -4.98 16.66 2.39
C GLU A 215 -3.65 15.95 2.63
N ASP A 216 -2.54 16.67 2.52
CA ASP A 216 -1.18 16.14 2.73
C ASP A 216 -0.80 14.88 1.92
N VAL A 217 -1.49 14.63 0.81
CA VAL A 217 -1.22 13.53 -0.13
C VAL A 217 -1.13 14.05 -1.57
N VAL A 218 -0.30 13.38 -2.38
CA VAL A 218 -0.13 13.70 -3.80
C VAL A 218 -0.81 12.62 -4.64
N LEU A 219 -1.93 13.00 -5.27
CA LEU A 219 -2.53 12.20 -6.33
C LEU A 219 -1.80 12.51 -7.65
N SER A 220 -1.18 11.50 -8.25
CA SER A 220 -0.52 11.59 -9.55
C SER A 220 -1.23 10.65 -10.53
N ALA A 221 -1.79 11.22 -11.59
CA ALA A 221 -2.41 10.49 -12.68
C ALA A 221 -2.21 11.27 -13.98
N ASP A 222 -1.87 10.57 -15.05
CA ASP A 222 -1.79 11.17 -16.38
C ASP A 222 -3.21 11.38 -16.91
N ASP A 223 -3.46 12.53 -17.54
CA ASP A 223 -4.71 12.86 -18.24
C ASP A 223 -6.00 12.63 -17.43
N LEU A 224 -6.01 13.04 -16.16
CA LEU A 224 -7.14 12.84 -15.25
C LEU A 224 -8.38 13.66 -15.65
N THR A 225 -9.48 12.97 -15.94
CA THR A 225 -10.80 13.58 -16.17
C THR A 225 -11.68 13.45 -14.92
N ILE A 226 -12.32 14.54 -14.48
CA ILE A 226 -13.30 14.49 -13.37
C ILE A 226 -14.71 14.30 -13.95
N ALA A 227 -15.38 13.21 -13.58
CA ALA A 227 -16.72 12.91 -14.06
C ALA A 227 -17.77 13.92 -13.57
N GLN A 228 -18.84 14.10 -14.35
CA GLN A 228 -19.98 14.94 -13.95
C GLN A 228 -20.54 14.49 -12.58
N GLY A 229 -20.81 15.45 -11.70
CA GLY A 229 -21.30 15.20 -10.34
C GLY A 229 -20.23 14.79 -9.32
N SER A 230 -18.98 14.61 -9.76
CA SER A 230 -17.82 14.35 -8.91
C SER A 230 -17.08 15.63 -8.55
N SER A 231 -16.32 15.61 -7.46
CA SER A 231 -15.51 16.76 -7.04
C SER A 231 -14.27 16.36 -6.26
N MET A 232 -13.23 17.17 -6.39
CA MET A 232 -12.00 17.05 -5.63
C MET A 232 -11.64 18.42 -5.09
N ARG A 233 -11.52 18.52 -3.76
CA ARG A 233 -11.02 19.72 -3.10
C ARG A 233 -9.59 19.46 -2.63
N ILE A 234 -8.71 20.44 -2.82
CA ILE A 234 -7.34 20.38 -2.31
C ILE A 234 -7.26 21.30 -1.10
N ILE A 235 -6.76 20.78 0.01
CA ILE A 235 -6.41 21.54 1.20
C ILE A 235 -4.94 21.30 1.55
N ARG A 236 -4.31 22.34 2.08
CA ARG A 236 -2.92 22.37 2.54
C ARG A 236 -2.91 22.58 4.04
#